data_AF-A0A2V2W082-F1
#
_entry.id   AF-A0A2V2W082-F1
#
_cell.length_a   1.000
_cell.length_b   1.000
_cell.length_c   1.000
_cell.angle_alpha   90.00
_cell.angle_beta   90.00
_cell.angle_gamma   90.00
#
_symmetry.space_group_name_H-M   'P 1'
#
loop_
_entity.id
_entity.type
_entity.pdbx_description
1 polymer ?
#
loop_
_entity_poly.entity_id
_entity_poly.type
_entity_poly.pdbx_seq_one_letter_code
_entity_poly.pdbx_strand_id
1 'polypeptide(L)'
;MNIWQAVYTAGRLLPTPFATADYYHRSLNPEKLVAVGFSVIPQQYQKFQNPLSMIKRFYELPAKPKTRGLRPMEPKDAPQVANLLRKKLATCDVAPVFTDEEVAHYTLPREGVLMSYVVEREVSGGGGGGRVDSSRGRQNDAETHKQITDFFSFFSLPSSIIGSSKHSVLNAAYVFYSANTTISLVHLMSDLLIVAHQQGFDVCNVVNIMDNGDYLSELKFGRGDGNLHYYFYNWSYPIVQPSDVGLFML
;
A
#
# COMPACT_ATOMS: atom_id res chain seq x y z
N MET A 1 -15.87 -6.06 29.11
CA MET A 1 -15.79 -6.76 27.81
C MET A 1 -15.31 -8.18 28.07
N ASN A 2 -15.90 -9.16 27.40
CA ASN A 2 -15.59 -10.58 27.56
C ASN A 2 -14.66 -11.05 26.43
N ILE A 3 -13.45 -10.47 26.36
CA ILE A 3 -12.45 -10.72 25.29
C ILE A 3 -11.30 -11.54 25.86
N TRP A 4 -10.98 -12.66 25.20
CA TRP A 4 -10.01 -13.65 25.71
C TRP A 4 -8.82 -13.89 24.79
N GLN A 5 -8.82 -13.29 23.60
CA GLN A 5 -7.78 -13.41 22.59
C GLN A 5 -7.23 -12.03 22.25
N ALA A 6 -5.97 -12.00 21.81
CA ALA A 6 -5.36 -10.81 21.23
C ALA A 6 -4.52 -11.20 20.02
N VAL A 7 -4.35 -10.27 19.09
CA VAL A 7 -3.38 -10.35 18.00
C VAL A 7 -2.36 -9.24 18.20
N TYR A 8 -1.09 -9.54 18.01
CA TYR A 8 -0.03 -8.56 18.16
C TYR A 8 1.16 -8.90 17.25
N THR A 9 2.01 -7.91 17.02
CA THR A 9 3.25 -8.08 16.28
C THR A 9 4.45 -7.63 17.08
N ALA A 10 5.61 -8.23 16.82
CA ALA A 10 6.88 -7.79 17.37
C ALA A 10 7.98 -7.84 16.31
N GLY A 11 8.92 -6.90 16.39
CA GLY A 11 10.17 -6.96 15.60
C GLY A 11 11.22 -7.91 16.18
N ARG A 12 11.01 -8.40 17.40
CA ARG A 12 11.83 -9.45 18.02
C ARG A 12 11.10 -10.77 17.98
N LEU A 13 11.85 -11.85 17.79
CA LEU A 13 11.30 -13.19 17.84
C LEU A 13 10.92 -13.58 19.27
N LEU A 14 9.63 -13.82 19.49
CA LEU A 14 9.04 -14.44 20.69
C LEU A 14 8.50 -15.84 20.36
N PRO A 15 8.41 -16.78 21.32
CA PRO A 15 7.75 -18.07 21.12
C PRO A 15 6.21 -17.93 21.12
N THR A 16 5.46 -18.29 20.08
CA THR A 16 5.88 -18.71 18.72
C THR A 16 4.98 -18.00 17.70
N PRO A 17 5.54 -17.33 16.67
CA PRO A 17 4.71 -16.61 15.71
C PRO A 17 3.98 -17.58 14.78
N PHE A 18 2.77 -17.19 14.36
CA PHE A 18 2.03 -17.93 13.33
C PHE A 18 2.43 -17.51 11.91
N ALA A 19 2.99 -16.30 11.75
CA ALA A 19 3.56 -15.83 10.48
C ALA A 19 4.75 -14.91 10.75
N THR A 20 5.72 -14.90 9.85
CA THR A 20 6.84 -13.95 9.87
C THR A 20 6.96 -13.31 8.51
N ALA A 21 6.95 -11.99 8.48
CA ALA A 21 7.06 -11.21 7.27
C ALA A 21 8.34 -10.36 7.29
N ASP A 22 8.87 -10.08 6.11
CA ASP A 22 10.09 -9.31 5.91
C ASP A 22 9.74 -7.85 5.62
N TYR A 23 10.50 -6.91 6.19
CA TYR A 23 10.43 -5.51 5.80
C TYR A 23 11.15 -5.28 4.48
N TYR A 24 10.60 -4.37 3.68
CA TYR A 24 11.17 -3.89 2.44
C TYR A 24 11.12 -2.36 2.39
N HIS A 25 12.13 -1.79 1.73
CA HIS A 25 12.30 -0.34 1.62
C HIS A 25 12.51 0.07 0.17
N ARG A 26 11.81 1.11 -0.26
CA ARG A 26 12.01 1.77 -1.55
C ARG A 26 12.44 3.20 -1.32
N SER A 27 13.67 3.53 -1.72
CA SER A 27 14.19 4.90 -1.59
C SER A 27 13.44 5.85 -2.51
N LEU A 28 13.00 6.99 -1.96
CA LEU A 28 12.40 8.11 -2.68
C LEU A 28 13.35 9.32 -2.69
N ASN A 29 14.24 9.39 -1.70
CA ASN A 29 15.27 10.43 -1.57
C ASN A 29 16.65 9.81 -1.26
N PRO A 30 17.33 9.17 -2.24
CA PRO A 30 18.55 8.43 -1.97
C PRO A 30 19.69 9.28 -1.41
N GLU A 31 19.76 10.55 -1.80
CA GLU A 31 20.74 11.50 -1.29
C GLU A 31 20.61 11.71 0.21
N LYS A 32 19.39 11.97 0.71
CA LYS A 32 19.15 12.07 2.14
C LYS A 32 19.37 10.74 2.85
N LEU A 33 18.87 9.63 2.32
CA LEU A 33 18.99 8.32 2.96
C LEU A 33 20.46 7.90 3.16
N VAL A 34 21.32 8.19 2.18
CA VAL A 34 22.77 7.96 2.30
C VAL A 34 23.40 8.93 3.30
N ALA A 35 23.05 10.22 3.23
CA ALA A 35 23.61 11.25 4.11
C ALA A 35 23.32 10.99 5.61
N VAL A 36 22.21 10.34 5.93
CA VAL A 36 21.79 10.06 7.31
C VAL A 36 22.08 8.62 7.76
N GLY A 37 22.77 7.84 6.92
CA GLY A 37 23.16 6.46 7.22
C GLY A 37 22.04 5.43 7.20
N PHE A 38 20.83 5.80 6.73
CA PHE A 38 19.71 4.86 6.57
C PHE A 38 19.97 3.85 5.44
N SER A 39 20.68 4.26 4.39
CA SER A 39 21.06 3.39 3.28
C SER A 39 22.53 3.59 2.90
N VAL A 40 23.14 2.55 2.33
CA VAL A 40 24.51 2.62 1.83
C VAL A 40 24.52 2.58 0.31
N ILE A 41 25.55 3.17 -0.29
CA ILE A 41 25.81 3.06 -1.74
C ILE A 41 26.27 1.62 -2.03
N PRO A 42 25.51 0.82 -2.80
CA PRO A 42 25.90 -0.57 -3.08
C PRO A 42 27.26 -0.64 -3.77
N GLN A 43 28.04 -1.69 -3.46
CA GLN A 43 29.42 -1.84 -3.94
C GLN A 43 29.53 -1.78 -5.47
N GLN A 44 28.51 -2.29 -6.19
CA GLN A 44 28.44 -2.24 -7.65
C GLN A 44 28.47 -0.83 -8.26
N TYR A 45 28.11 0.20 -7.49
CA TYR A 45 28.15 1.60 -7.93
C TYR A 45 29.43 2.34 -7.55
N GLN A 46 30.25 1.79 -6.65
CA GLN A 46 31.51 2.41 -6.20
C GLN A 46 32.53 2.58 -7.33
N LYS A 47 32.38 1.81 -8.42
CA LYS A 47 33.21 1.90 -9.62
C LYS A 47 32.95 3.15 -10.49
N PHE A 48 31.84 3.86 -10.28
CA PHE A 48 31.51 5.05 -11.07
C PHE A 48 32.14 6.30 -10.45
N GLN A 49 32.48 7.29 -11.28
CA GLN A 49 33.05 8.57 -10.81
C GLN A 49 32.11 9.33 -9.87
N ASN A 50 30.78 9.22 -10.07
CA ASN A 50 29.77 9.79 -9.19
C ASN A 50 28.71 8.71 -8.82
N PRO A 51 28.97 7.88 -7.80
CA PRO A 51 28.08 6.79 -7.41
C PRO A 51 26.69 7.27 -6.97
N LEU A 52 26.60 8.42 -6.32
CA LEU A 52 25.33 8.96 -5.81
C LEU A 52 24.37 9.32 -6.95
N SER A 53 24.87 9.96 -8.01
CA SER A 53 24.06 10.28 -9.20
C SER A 53 23.50 9.03 -9.88
N MET A 54 24.25 7.93 -9.89
CA MET A 54 23.78 6.65 -10.43
C MET A 54 22.63 6.08 -9.61
N ILE A 55 22.71 6.17 -8.28
CA ILE A 55 21.62 5.74 -7.40
C ILE A 55 20.40 6.64 -7.57
N LYS A 56 20.57 7.97 -7.61
CA LYS A 56 19.46 8.91 -7.87
C LYS A 56 18.72 8.54 -9.15
N ARG A 57 19.44 8.28 -10.24
CA ARG A 57 18.86 7.84 -11.52
C ARG A 57 18.20 6.46 -11.43
N PHE A 58 18.76 5.52 -10.67
CA PHE A 58 18.15 4.21 -10.47
C PHE A 58 16.82 4.29 -9.71
N TYR A 59 16.73 5.20 -8.73
CA TYR A 59 15.55 5.40 -7.90
C TYR A 59 14.53 6.39 -8.47
N GLU A 60 14.87 7.10 -9.54
CA GLU A 60 14.05 8.14 -10.17
C GLU A 60 12.63 7.65 -10.51
N LEU A 61 11.65 8.53 -10.24
CA LEU A 61 10.23 8.31 -10.47
C LEU A 61 9.68 9.35 -11.47
N PRO A 62 8.62 9.02 -12.22
CA PRO A 62 7.92 10.00 -13.04
C PRO A 62 7.37 11.17 -12.21
N ALA A 63 7.26 12.34 -12.85
CA ALA A 63 6.78 13.55 -12.17
C ALA A 63 5.28 13.52 -11.83
N LYS A 64 4.47 12.67 -12.47
CA LYS A 64 3.02 12.54 -12.24
C LYS A 64 2.58 11.08 -12.33
N PRO A 65 1.56 10.66 -11.56
CA PRO A 65 0.94 9.34 -11.70
C PRO A 65 0.41 9.12 -13.13
N LYS A 66 0.41 7.86 -13.56
CA LYS A 66 -0.01 7.49 -14.93
C LYS A 66 -1.49 7.14 -15.01
N THR A 67 -2.10 6.72 -13.91
CA THR A 67 -3.49 6.26 -13.91
C THR A 67 -4.48 7.42 -14.10
N ARG A 68 -5.24 7.37 -15.19
CA ARG A 68 -6.39 8.27 -15.40
C ARG A 68 -7.48 7.96 -14.37
N GLY A 69 -8.04 9.01 -13.76
CA GLY A 69 -9.07 8.88 -12.75
C GLY A 69 -8.53 8.69 -11.33
N LEU A 70 -7.21 8.67 -11.14
CA LEU A 70 -6.59 8.69 -9.82
C LEU A 70 -6.85 10.04 -9.14
N ARG A 71 -7.49 10.00 -7.97
CA ARG A 71 -7.76 11.18 -7.13
C ARG A 71 -7.75 10.79 -5.65
N PRO A 72 -7.58 11.75 -4.72
CA PRO A 72 -7.77 11.48 -3.30
C PRO A 72 -9.15 10.85 -3.03
N MET A 73 -9.19 9.93 -2.06
CA MET A 73 -10.43 9.32 -1.59
C MET A 73 -11.30 10.35 -0.85
N GLU A 74 -12.60 10.35 -1.13
CA GLU A 74 -13.60 11.19 -0.46
C GLU A 74 -14.58 10.33 0.37
N PRO A 75 -15.30 10.90 1.35
CA PRO A 75 -16.27 10.16 2.16
C PRO A 75 -17.31 9.36 1.36
N LYS A 76 -17.75 9.89 0.21
CA LYS A 76 -18.72 9.23 -0.68
C LYS A 76 -18.20 7.94 -1.31
N ASP A 77 -16.89 7.75 -1.36
CA ASP A 77 -16.25 6.58 -1.96
C ASP A 77 -16.15 5.39 -0.99
N ALA A 78 -16.29 5.65 0.32
CA ALA A 78 -16.08 4.65 1.38
C ALA A 78 -16.87 3.35 1.20
N PRO A 79 -18.16 3.36 0.79
CA PRO A 79 -18.89 2.11 0.58
C PRO A 79 -18.30 1.24 -0.56
N GLN A 80 -17.80 1.88 -1.63
CA GLN A 80 -17.19 1.15 -2.75
C GLN A 80 -15.80 0.61 -2.38
N VAL A 81 -15.01 1.41 -1.66
CA VAL A 81 -13.71 0.98 -1.10
C VAL A 81 -13.90 -0.18 -0.11
N ALA A 82 -14.93 -0.14 0.73
CA ALA A 82 -15.23 -1.20 1.68
C ALA A 82 -15.56 -2.53 0.98
N ASN A 83 -16.31 -2.47 -0.12
CA ASN A 83 -16.58 -3.66 -0.94
C ASN A 83 -15.30 -4.23 -1.57
N LEU A 84 -14.45 -3.38 -2.15
CA LEU A 84 -13.17 -3.80 -2.73
C LEU A 84 -12.26 -4.42 -1.67
N LEU A 85 -12.10 -3.75 -0.52
CA LEU A 85 -11.22 -4.18 0.55
C LEU A 85 -11.69 -5.50 1.17
N ARG A 86 -12.98 -5.66 1.49
CA ARG A 86 -13.50 -6.92 2.03
C ARG A 86 -13.29 -8.10 1.08
N LYS A 87 -13.52 -7.90 -0.22
CA LYS A 87 -13.25 -8.94 -1.24
C LYS A 87 -11.79 -9.34 -1.26
N LYS A 88 -10.89 -8.35 -1.15
CA LYS A 88 -9.45 -8.60 -1.09
C LYS A 88 -9.05 -9.34 0.19
N LEU A 89 -9.54 -8.92 1.34
CA LEU A 89 -9.22 -9.53 2.64
C LEU A 89 -9.80 -10.93 2.81
N ALA A 90 -10.91 -11.24 2.13
CA ALA A 90 -11.51 -12.57 2.15
C ALA A 90 -10.64 -13.66 1.49
N THR A 91 -9.55 -13.30 0.79
CA THR A 91 -8.59 -14.26 0.25
C THR A 91 -7.47 -14.61 1.22
N CYS A 92 -7.41 -13.96 2.38
CA CYS A 92 -6.39 -14.19 3.41
C CYS A 92 -6.93 -15.14 4.50
N ASP A 93 -6.03 -15.95 5.07
CA ASP A 93 -6.34 -16.84 6.20
C ASP A 93 -6.58 -16.05 7.50
N VAL A 94 -5.83 -14.97 7.70
CA VAL A 94 -5.94 -14.07 8.86
C VAL A 94 -6.11 -12.64 8.40
N ALA A 95 -7.32 -12.09 8.54
CA ALA A 95 -7.61 -10.69 8.19
C ALA A 95 -8.73 -10.09 9.07
N PRO A 96 -8.76 -8.76 9.24
CA PRO A 96 -9.88 -8.10 9.89
C PRO A 96 -11.14 -8.14 9.02
N VAL A 97 -12.30 -8.26 9.68
CA VAL A 97 -13.61 -8.08 9.04
C VAL A 97 -14.12 -6.70 9.40
N PHE A 98 -13.96 -5.74 8.49
CA PHE A 98 -14.37 -4.36 8.73
C PHE A 98 -15.84 -4.09 8.41
N THR A 99 -16.49 -3.29 9.23
CA THR A 99 -17.73 -2.55 8.94
C THR A 99 -17.46 -1.37 7.98
N ASP A 100 -18.51 -0.76 7.43
CA ASP A 100 -18.32 0.37 6.50
C ASP A 100 -17.71 1.57 7.25
N GLU A 101 -18.12 1.75 8.50
CA GLU A 101 -17.60 2.77 9.42
C GLU A 101 -16.12 2.54 9.72
N GLU A 102 -15.69 1.30 9.94
CA GLU A 102 -14.29 0.98 10.19
C GLU A 102 -13.44 1.17 8.93
N VAL A 103 -13.93 0.76 7.75
CA VAL A 103 -13.20 1.06 6.50
C VAL A 103 -13.06 2.56 6.32
N ALA A 104 -14.13 3.33 6.51
CA ALA A 104 -14.07 4.79 6.44
C ALA A 104 -13.05 5.35 7.45
N HIS A 105 -13.04 4.84 8.69
CA HIS A 105 -12.08 5.26 9.71
C HIS A 105 -10.63 5.02 9.26
N TYR A 106 -10.31 3.82 8.77
CA TYR A 106 -8.94 3.40 8.46
C TYR A 106 -8.46 3.79 7.07
N THR A 107 -9.34 4.25 6.17
CA THR A 107 -8.95 4.57 4.78
C THR A 107 -9.18 6.03 4.39
N LEU A 108 -10.08 6.78 5.04
CA LEU A 108 -10.28 8.18 4.68
C LEU A 108 -9.03 9.02 4.99
N PRO A 109 -8.55 9.85 4.03
CA PRO A 109 -7.34 10.65 4.21
C PRO A 109 -7.41 11.55 5.45
N ARG A 110 -6.31 11.60 6.19
CA ARG A 110 -6.09 12.49 7.33
C ARG A 110 -4.74 13.15 7.17
N GLU A 111 -4.72 14.49 7.15
CA GLU A 111 -3.51 15.27 6.92
C GLU A 111 -2.38 14.86 7.87
N GLY A 112 -1.20 14.58 7.31
CA GLY A 112 -0.02 14.16 8.06
C GLY A 112 -0.07 12.76 8.67
N VAL A 113 -1.19 12.03 8.53
CA VAL A 113 -1.39 10.70 9.13
C VAL A 113 -1.59 9.64 8.07
N LEU A 114 -2.60 9.79 7.21
CA LEU A 114 -3.00 8.77 6.24
C LEU A 114 -3.33 9.41 4.90
N MET A 115 -2.78 8.83 3.84
CA MET A 115 -3.06 9.20 2.47
C MET A 115 -3.77 8.04 1.79
N SER A 116 -4.89 8.32 1.12
CA SER A 116 -5.60 7.33 0.34
C SER A 116 -6.12 7.91 -0.96
N TYR A 117 -5.99 7.12 -2.02
CA TYR A 117 -6.34 7.49 -3.38
C TYR A 117 -7.18 6.39 -4.00
N VAL A 118 -8.14 6.79 -4.81
CA VAL A 118 -9.04 5.92 -5.56
C VAL A 118 -8.88 6.15 -7.06
N VAL A 119 -9.15 5.12 -7.84
CA VAL A 119 -9.26 5.19 -9.30
C VAL A 119 -10.75 5.16 -9.65
N GLU A 120 -11.23 6.28 -10.20
CA GLU A 120 -12.61 6.42 -10.67
C GLU A 120 -12.69 6.17 -12.18
N ARG A 121 -13.59 5.27 -12.59
CA ARG A 121 -13.84 4.94 -14.00
C ARG A 121 -15.31 5.15 -14.35
N GLU A 122 -15.56 5.50 -15.60
CA GLU A 122 -16.92 5.50 -16.15
C GLU A 122 -17.29 4.08 -16.57
N VAL A 123 -18.44 3.62 -16.09
CA VAL A 123 -19.01 2.32 -16.44
C VAL A 123 -20.29 2.58 -17.21
N SER A 124 -20.28 2.25 -18.50
CA SER A 124 -21.48 2.21 -19.33
C SER A 124 -22.37 1.08 -18.84
N GLY A 125 -23.61 1.39 -18.44
CA GLY A 125 -24.59 0.41 -17.96
C GLY A 125 -24.82 -0.71 -18.97
N GLY A 126 -24.09 -1.82 -18.82
CA GLY A 126 -24.34 -3.06 -19.52
C GLY A 126 -25.61 -3.68 -18.96
N GLY A 127 -26.71 -3.58 -19.70
CA GLY A 127 -28.02 -4.08 -19.31
C GLY A 127 -27.95 -5.51 -18.79
N GLY A 128 -28.65 -5.75 -17.66
CA GLY A 128 -28.99 -7.10 -17.25
C GLY A 128 -29.57 -7.86 -18.43
N GLY A 129 -29.10 -9.10 -18.62
CA GLY A 129 -29.47 -10.00 -19.72
C GLY A 129 -30.94 -10.41 -19.72
N GLY A 130 -31.84 -9.45 -19.92
CA GLY A 130 -33.21 -9.67 -20.35
C GLY A 130 -33.25 -9.65 -21.88
N ARG A 131 -33.72 -10.75 -22.48
CA ARG A 131 -34.01 -10.83 -23.91
C ARG A 131 -34.86 -9.62 -24.34
N VAL A 132 -34.32 -8.78 -25.21
CA VAL A 132 -35.02 -7.61 -25.74
C VAL A 132 -35.80 -8.05 -26.98
N ASP A 133 -37.12 -7.97 -26.90
CA ASP A 133 -38.03 -8.04 -28.04
C ASP A 133 -37.79 -6.83 -28.95
N SER A 134 -37.43 -7.12 -30.20
CA SER A 134 -37.01 -6.16 -31.21
C SER A 134 -38.22 -5.45 -31.83
N SER A 135 -38.77 -4.45 -31.13
CA SER A 135 -39.67 -3.47 -31.75
C SER A 135 -39.93 -2.25 -30.86
N ARG A 136 -38.97 -1.33 -30.82
CA ARG A 136 -39.18 0.14 -30.66
C ARG A 136 -37.82 0.83 -30.57
N GLY A 137 -37.59 1.82 -31.44
CA GLY A 137 -36.45 2.72 -31.35
C GLY A 137 -36.50 3.46 -30.01
N ARG A 138 -35.56 3.15 -29.12
CA ARG A 138 -35.24 3.96 -27.94
C ARG A 138 -33.81 4.45 -28.08
N GLN A 139 -33.68 5.76 -28.02
CA GLN A 139 -32.42 6.46 -27.83
C GLN A 139 -31.87 6.01 -26.47
N ASN A 140 -30.89 5.12 -26.49
CA ASN A 140 -30.21 4.66 -25.28
C ASN A 140 -29.24 5.76 -24.84
N ASP A 141 -29.73 6.74 -24.08
CA ASP A 141 -28.89 7.54 -23.20
C ASP A 141 -28.41 6.59 -22.10
N ALA A 142 -27.39 5.79 -22.40
CA ALA A 142 -26.78 4.89 -21.42
C ALA A 142 -26.24 5.76 -20.29
N GLU A 143 -26.91 5.77 -19.14
CA GLU A 143 -26.44 6.45 -17.94
C GLU A 143 -25.04 5.92 -17.60
N THR A 144 -24.03 6.72 -17.91
CA THR A 144 -22.65 6.47 -17.50
C THR A 144 -22.56 6.78 -16.03
N HIS A 145 -22.37 5.75 -15.21
CA HIS A 145 -22.13 5.94 -13.78
C HIS A 145 -20.64 5.81 -13.49
N LYS A 146 -20.17 6.59 -12.50
CA LYS A 146 -18.79 6.56 -12.03
C LYS A 146 -18.65 5.50 -10.95
N GLN A 147 -17.64 4.64 -11.09
CA GLN A 147 -17.36 3.55 -10.15
C GLN A 147 -15.91 3.63 -9.69
N ILE A 148 -15.68 3.34 -8.40
CA ILE A 148 -14.34 3.13 -7.86
C ILE A 148 -13.91 1.71 -8.15
N THR A 149 -12.81 1.56 -8.88
CA THR A 149 -12.31 0.26 -9.36
C THR A 149 -11.07 -0.21 -8.61
N ASP A 150 -10.26 0.72 -8.14
CA ASP A 150 -8.97 0.45 -7.50
C ASP A 150 -8.73 1.51 -6.42
N PHE A 151 -7.99 1.18 -5.37
CA PHE A 151 -7.54 2.13 -4.37
C PHE A 151 -6.24 1.69 -3.71
N PHE A 152 -5.47 2.65 -3.20
CA PHE A 152 -4.35 2.38 -2.31
C PHE A 152 -4.36 3.35 -1.13
N SER A 153 -3.65 2.99 -0.07
CA SER A 153 -3.41 3.85 1.07
C SER A 153 -2.00 3.64 1.64
N PHE A 154 -1.48 4.68 2.29
CA PHE A 154 -0.25 4.62 3.05
C PHE A 154 -0.31 5.63 4.20
N PHE A 155 0.31 5.29 5.33
CA PHE A 155 0.39 6.17 6.50
C PHE A 155 1.78 6.77 6.66
N SER A 156 1.84 7.94 7.29
CA SER A 156 3.06 8.65 7.62
C SER A 156 3.56 8.19 8.99
N LEU A 157 4.83 7.77 9.07
CA LEU A 157 5.47 7.46 10.34
C LEU A 157 6.88 8.08 10.36
N PRO A 158 7.00 9.37 10.72
CA PRO A 158 8.29 10.05 10.76
C PRO A 158 9.16 9.52 11.90
N SER A 159 10.45 9.33 11.60
CA SER A 159 11.47 8.95 12.60
C SER A 159 12.43 10.10 12.87
N SER A 160 12.81 10.30 14.13
CA SER A 160 13.86 11.26 14.49
C SER A 160 15.23 10.76 14.03
N ILE A 161 16.03 11.64 13.42
CA ILE A 161 17.38 11.32 12.98
C ILE A 161 18.37 11.71 14.07
N ILE A 162 19.09 10.73 14.60
CA ILE A 162 20.09 10.93 15.65
C ILE A 162 21.44 11.26 15.00
N GLY A 163 22.11 12.31 15.49
CA GLY A 163 23.49 12.61 15.11
C GLY A 163 23.69 13.30 13.75
N SER A 164 22.64 13.85 13.15
CA SER A 164 22.75 14.66 11.92
C SER A 164 22.56 16.15 12.21
N SER A 165 23.49 16.99 11.73
CA SER A 165 23.40 18.45 11.82
C SER A 165 22.54 19.08 10.71
N LYS A 166 22.18 18.32 9.68
CA LYS A 166 21.45 18.81 8.49
C LYS A 166 20.01 18.32 8.41
N HIS A 167 19.70 17.16 8.98
CA HIS A 167 18.39 16.54 8.89
C HIS A 167 17.95 16.06 10.28
N SER A 168 16.77 16.48 10.73
CA SER A 168 16.21 16.10 12.02
C SER A 168 15.17 14.97 11.94
N VAL A 169 14.51 14.82 10.79
CA VAL A 169 13.40 13.88 10.58
C VAL A 169 13.58 13.10 9.29
N LEU A 170 13.33 11.80 9.35
CA LEU A 170 13.17 10.89 8.22
C LEU A 170 11.67 10.66 8.00
N ASN A 171 11.13 11.13 6.88
CA ASN A 171 9.73 10.95 6.54
C ASN A 171 9.56 9.60 5.84
N ALA A 172 8.96 8.62 6.52
CA ALA A 172 8.67 7.32 5.96
C ALA A 172 7.18 7.15 5.68
N ALA A 173 6.86 6.75 4.45
CA ALA A 173 5.54 6.29 4.05
C ALA A 173 5.46 4.78 4.27
N TYR A 174 4.43 4.28 4.94
CA TYR A 174 4.19 2.85 5.13
C TYR A 174 2.98 2.44 4.30
N VAL A 175 3.19 1.52 3.36
CA VAL A 175 2.10 0.93 2.57
C VAL A 175 1.09 0.30 3.53
N PHE A 176 -0.19 0.62 3.31
CA PHE A 176 -1.31 0.10 4.06
C PHE A 176 -2.23 -0.69 3.11
N TYR A 177 -3.55 -0.65 3.31
CA TYR A 177 -4.49 -1.38 2.46
C TYR A 177 -4.51 -0.87 1.01
N SER A 178 -4.64 -1.82 0.08
CA SER A 178 -4.91 -1.55 -1.33
C SER A 178 -5.82 -2.64 -1.91
N ALA A 179 -6.51 -2.31 -3.01
CA ALA A 179 -7.21 -3.27 -3.84
C ALA A 179 -7.25 -2.78 -5.27
N ASN A 180 -7.11 -3.69 -6.23
CA ASN A 180 -7.12 -3.40 -7.65
C ASN A 180 -8.00 -4.39 -8.41
N THR A 181 -8.68 -3.91 -9.45
CA THR A 181 -9.52 -4.71 -10.35
C THR A 181 -9.32 -4.36 -11.82
N THR A 182 -8.91 -3.12 -12.15
CA THR A 182 -8.76 -2.68 -13.55
C THR A 182 -7.33 -2.40 -13.97
N ILE A 183 -6.43 -2.19 -13.02
CA ILE A 183 -5.00 -2.05 -13.28
C ILE A 183 -4.20 -3.12 -12.51
N SER A 184 -2.99 -3.43 -12.98
CA SER A 184 -2.11 -4.34 -12.25
C SER A 184 -1.68 -3.73 -10.92
N LEU A 185 -1.43 -4.58 -9.92
CA LEU A 185 -0.96 -4.14 -8.61
C LEU A 185 0.35 -3.36 -8.74
N VAL A 186 1.30 -3.83 -9.56
CA VAL A 186 2.55 -3.12 -9.85
C VAL A 186 2.31 -1.69 -10.34
N HIS A 187 1.34 -1.49 -11.23
CA HIS A 187 1.01 -0.15 -11.73
C HIS A 187 0.40 0.72 -10.61
N LEU A 188 -0.57 0.18 -9.85
CA LEU A 188 -1.20 0.89 -8.73
C LEU A 188 -0.15 1.33 -7.69
N MET A 189 0.76 0.43 -7.33
CA MET A 189 1.81 0.70 -6.35
C MET A 189 2.92 1.60 -6.89
N SER A 190 3.17 1.60 -8.21
CA SER A 190 4.02 2.61 -8.84
C SER A 190 3.44 4.02 -8.69
N ASP A 191 2.12 4.18 -8.83
CA ASP A 191 1.46 5.48 -8.63
C ASP A 191 1.50 5.91 -7.16
N LEU A 192 1.38 4.97 -6.21
CA LEU A 192 1.61 5.25 -4.78
C LEU A 192 3.01 5.83 -4.54
N LEU A 193 4.06 5.23 -5.10
CA LEU A 193 5.44 5.73 -4.94
C LEU A 193 5.60 7.15 -5.49
N ILE A 194 4.98 7.46 -6.63
CA ILE A 194 5.01 8.80 -7.22
C ILE A 194 4.32 9.80 -6.28
N VAL A 195 3.12 9.45 -5.77
CA VAL A 195 2.39 10.31 -4.84
C VAL A 195 3.18 10.52 -3.54
N ALA A 196 3.74 9.47 -2.94
CA ALA A 196 4.57 9.58 -1.75
C ALA A 196 5.79 10.49 -2.01
N HIS A 197 6.46 10.35 -3.14
CA HIS A 197 7.59 11.21 -3.50
C HIS A 197 7.19 12.68 -3.66
N GLN A 198 6.07 12.95 -4.34
CA GLN A 198 5.53 14.30 -4.49
C GLN A 198 5.17 14.97 -3.16
N GLN A 199 4.78 14.18 -2.17
CA GLN A 199 4.47 14.66 -0.82
C GLN A 199 5.72 14.77 0.09
N GLY A 200 6.93 14.56 -0.44
CA GLY A 200 8.17 14.77 0.30
C GLY A 200 8.56 13.64 1.26
N PHE A 201 8.04 12.43 1.04
CA PHE A 201 8.53 11.23 1.72
C PHE A 201 9.92 10.84 1.21
N ASP A 202 10.78 10.38 2.11
CA ASP A 202 12.15 10.01 1.81
C ASP A 202 12.30 8.53 1.46
N VAL A 203 11.42 7.70 2.01
CA VAL A 203 11.41 6.24 1.84
C VAL A 203 9.97 5.73 1.91
N CYS A 204 9.67 4.70 1.12
CA CYS A 204 8.44 3.92 1.22
C CYS A 204 8.77 2.53 1.80
N ASN A 205 8.10 2.17 2.89
CA ASN A 205 8.26 0.95 3.65
C ASN A 205 7.06 0.04 3.42
N VAL A 206 7.31 -1.26 3.36
CA VAL A 206 6.24 -2.25 3.26
C VAL A 206 6.70 -3.56 3.88
N VAL A 207 5.73 -4.36 4.32
CA VAL A 207 5.93 -5.74 4.76
C VAL A 207 5.31 -6.65 3.70
N ASN A 208 5.96 -7.77 3.37
CA ASN A 208 5.51 -8.70 2.33
C ASN A 208 4.32 -9.60 2.75
N ILE A 209 3.33 -9.00 3.42
CA ILE A 209 2.02 -9.60 3.65
C ILE A 209 1.10 -9.44 2.44
N MET A 210 0.01 -10.21 2.37
CA MET A 210 -0.89 -10.23 1.21
C MET A 210 -0.12 -10.43 -0.12
N ASP A 211 -0.53 -9.72 -1.16
CA ASP A 211 0.12 -9.65 -2.46
C ASP A 211 1.22 -8.56 -2.53
N ASN A 212 1.67 -8.03 -1.38
CA ASN A 212 2.74 -7.02 -1.40
C ASN A 212 4.05 -7.55 -1.98
N GLY A 213 4.29 -8.86 -1.91
CA GLY A 213 5.46 -9.50 -2.51
C GLY A 213 5.56 -9.33 -4.03
N ASP A 214 4.43 -9.19 -4.71
CA ASP A 214 4.33 -9.34 -6.17
C ASP A 214 4.99 -8.18 -6.94
N TYR A 215 5.10 -6.99 -6.33
CA TYR A 215 5.65 -5.80 -6.98
C TYR A 215 7.05 -5.40 -6.49
N LEU A 216 7.58 -6.03 -5.44
CA LEU A 216 8.77 -5.54 -4.75
C LEU A 216 9.99 -5.44 -5.68
N SER A 217 10.27 -6.50 -6.42
CA SER A 217 11.42 -6.55 -7.33
C SER A 217 11.30 -5.52 -8.46
N GLU A 218 10.13 -5.49 -9.13
CA GLU A 218 9.90 -4.60 -10.28
C GLU A 218 9.91 -3.12 -9.89
N LEU A 219 9.33 -2.80 -8.72
CA LEU A 219 9.36 -1.46 -8.16
C LEU A 219 10.61 -1.19 -7.32
N LYS A 220 11.61 -2.07 -7.42
CA LYS A 220 12.97 -1.89 -6.88
C LYS A 220 12.98 -1.59 -5.38
N PHE A 221 12.11 -2.27 -4.64
CA PHE A 221 12.19 -2.39 -3.19
C PHE A 221 13.35 -3.31 -2.83
N GLY A 222 14.17 -2.89 -1.87
CA GLY A 222 15.22 -3.72 -1.27
C GLY A 222 14.72 -4.35 0.02
N ARG A 223 15.07 -5.61 0.26
CA ARG A 223 14.83 -6.28 1.54
C ARG A 223 15.59 -5.53 2.65
N GLY A 224 14.89 -5.19 3.72
CA GLY A 224 15.47 -4.64 4.95
C GLY A 224 16.12 -5.72 5.81
N ASP A 225 16.66 -5.31 6.95
CA ASP A 225 17.23 -6.20 7.98
C ASP A 225 16.19 -6.64 9.03
N GLY A 226 15.03 -5.99 9.07
CA GLY A 226 13.96 -6.25 10.02
C GLY A 226 12.95 -7.30 9.56
N ASN A 227 12.37 -7.98 10.56
CA ASN A 227 11.19 -8.82 10.41
C ASN A 227 10.02 -8.28 11.22
N LEU A 228 8.80 -8.61 10.80
CA LEU A 228 7.59 -8.44 11.58
C LEU A 228 6.97 -9.82 11.84
N HIS A 229 6.97 -10.22 13.11
CA HIS A 229 6.43 -11.50 13.54
C HIS A 229 5.00 -11.31 14.07
N TYR A 230 4.07 -12.15 13.63
CA TYR A 230 2.67 -12.10 14.02
C TYR A 230 2.34 -13.19 15.05
N TYR A 231 1.58 -12.80 16.06
CA TYR A 231 1.25 -13.63 17.21
C TYR A 231 -0.22 -13.57 17.55
N PHE A 232 -0.73 -14.67 18.08
CA PHE A 232 -1.95 -14.66 18.86
C PHE A 232 -1.66 -14.93 20.33
N TYR A 233 -2.40 -14.25 21.20
CA TYR A 233 -2.52 -14.60 22.61
C TYR A 233 -3.75 -15.51 22.79
N ASN A 234 -3.57 -16.63 23.51
CA ASN A 234 -4.64 -17.57 23.87
C ASN A 234 -5.43 -18.10 22.65
N TRP A 235 -4.72 -18.34 21.55
CA TRP A 235 -5.26 -18.96 20.33
C TRP A 235 -4.20 -19.82 19.67
N SER A 236 -4.48 -21.12 19.50
CA SER A 236 -3.61 -22.02 18.73
C SER A 236 -3.92 -21.86 17.25
N TYR A 237 -2.90 -21.67 16.41
CA TYR A 237 -3.05 -21.46 14.98
C TYR A 237 -1.88 -22.10 14.21
N PRO A 238 -2.11 -22.70 13.03
CA PRO A 238 -1.03 -23.20 12.19
C PRO A 238 -0.10 -22.08 11.73
N ILE A 239 1.12 -22.45 11.33
CA ILE A 239 2.05 -21.51 10.68
C ILE A 239 1.57 -21.32 9.23
N VAL A 240 1.44 -20.06 8.80
CA VAL A 240 1.01 -19.67 7.44
C VAL A 240 2.07 -18.81 6.75
N GLN A 241 1.96 -18.63 5.44
CA GLN A 241 2.83 -17.70 4.73
C GLN A 241 2.42 -16.26 5.06
N PRO A 242 3.36 -15.29 5.04
CA PRO A 242 3.00 -13.89 5.22
C PRO A 242 1.99 -13.41 4.16
N SER A 243 2.00 -13.99 2.95
CA SER A 243 1.01 -13.71 1.91
C SER A 243 -0.43 -14.05 2.29
N ASP A 244 -0.63 -14.93 3.28
CA ASP A 244 -1.95 -15.34 3.76
C ASP A 244 -2.45 -14.43 4.90
N VAL A 245 -1.65 -13.43 5.29
CA VAL A 245 -2.00 -12.45 6.34
C VAL A 245 -2.48 -11.14 5.70
N GLY A 246 -3.69 -10.70 6.04
CA GLY A 246 -4.32 -9.45 5.63
C GLY A 246 -4.45 -8.41 6.75
N LEU A 247 -3.78 -8.62 7.88
CA LEU A 247 -3.77 -7.69 9.00
C LEU A 247 -2.54 -6.78 8.95
N PHE A 248 -2.76 -5.50 8.65
CA PHE A 248 -1.72 -4.48 8.83
C PHE A 248 -1.73 -3.99 10.27
N MET A 249 -0.54 -3.79 10.85
CA MET A 249 -0.35 -3.24 12.19
C MET A 249 0.26 -1.85 12.07
N LEU A 250 -0.31 -0.90 12.80
CA LEU A 250 0.13 0.51 12.85
C LEU A 250 1.25 0.72 13.88
#